data_AF-A0A1X7TRE4-F1
#
_entry.id   AF-A0A1X7TRE4-F1
#
_cell.length_a   1.000
_cell.length_b   1.000
_cell.length_c   1.000
_cell.angle_alpha   90.00
_cell.angle_beta   90.00
_cell.angle_gamma   90.00
#
_symmetry.space_group_name_H-M   'P 1'
#
loop_
_entity.id
_entity.type
_entity.pdbx_description
1 polymer ?
#
loop_
_entity_poly.entity_id
_entity_poly.type
_entity_poly.pdbx_seq_one_letter_code
_entity_poly.pdbx_strand_id
1 'polypeptide(L)'
;KVLKKTKDAIKKLDLTIERPVNQVKVDGHYSFDYAQQVHYPSDPLQPGCIYFLTPMKCGLFGVCCEAFRRHVTYLVDDVMDTGKGANTAVRYIHHYIENQGINASIIHLNADNCIGQNINNTVIQYLAWRVQAHRNKWIKISFHSVGHTISSHQTCALGSSKSYL
;
A
#
# COMPACT_ATOMS: atom_id res chain seq x y z
N LYS A 1 8.96 -24.15 -15.13
CA LYS A 1 10.41 -23.97 -14.79
C LYS A 1 10.77 -22.52 -14.39
N VAL A 2 10.20 -21.50 -15.04
CA VAL A 2 10.47 -20.07 -14.72
C VAL A 2 10.03 -19.69 -13.30
N LEU A 3 8.81 -20.06 -12.89
CA LEU A 3 8.25 -19.75 -11.55
C LEU A 3 9.05 -20.34 -10.35
N LYS A 4 9.75 -21.47 -10.53
CA LYS A 4 10.62 -22.04 -9.48
C LYS A 4 11.90 -21.21 -9.33
N LYS A 5 12.52 -20.81 -10.45
CA LYS A 5 13.71 -19.95 -10.45
C LYS A 5 13.44 -18.57 -9.83
N THR A 6 12.27 -17.98 -10.04
CA THR A 6 11.91 -16.70 -9.41
C THR A 6 11.74 -16.85 -7.90
N LYS A 7 11.10 -17.92 -7.42
CA LYS A 7 10.97 -18.18 -5.97
C LYS A 7 12.33 -18.36 -5.27
N ASP A 8 13.28 -19.03 -5.92
CA ASP A 8 14.64 -19.23 -5.38
C ASP A 8 15.48 -17.93 -5.40
N ALA A 9 15.28 -17.06 -6.40
CA ALA A 9 15.94 -15.76 -6.48
C ALA A 9 15.36 -14.75 -5.46
N ILE A 10 14.06 -14.81 -5.21
CA ILE A 10 13.32 -14.02 -4.20
C ILE A 10 13.78 -14.42 -2.79
N LYS A 11 13.96 -15.71 -2.51
CA LYS A 11 14.49 -16.20 -1.20
C LYS A 11 15.90 -15.72 -0.86
N LYS A 12 16.71 -15.34 -1.87
CA LYS A 12 18.06 -14.80 -1.70
C LYS A 12 18.11 -13.27 -1.70
N LEU A 13 16.97 -12.61 -1.89
CA LEU A 13 16.92 -11.16 -1.95
C LEU A 13 16.80 -10.61 -0.52
N ASP A 14 17.95 -10.22 0.04
CA ASP A 14 17.97 -9.52 1.31
C ASP A 14 17.37 -8.13 1.13
N LEU A 15 16.16 -7.93 1.68
CA LEU A 15 15.38 -6.68 1.59
C LEU A 15 15.98 -5.55 2.43
N THR A 16 16.99 -5.85 3.25
CA THR A 16 17.70 -4.89 4.11
C THR A 16 18.81 -4.13 3.39
N ILE A 17 19.22 -4.61 2.21
CA ILE A 17 20.28 -3.98 1.41
C ILE A 17 19.65 -2.93 0.50
N GLU A 18 19.97 -1.66 0.73
CA GLU A 18 19.64 -0.59 -0.19
C GLU A 18 20.30 -0.85 -1.55
N ARG A 19 19.49 -0.91 -2.59
CA ARG A 19 19.97 -1.12 -3.96
C ARG A 19 19.60 0.09 -4.81
N PRO A 20 20.52 0.57 -5.65
CA PRO A 20 20.20 1.62 -6.62
C PRO A 20 19.05 1.16 -7.54
N VAL A 21 18.16 2.11 -7.81
CA VAL A 21 16.93 1.90 -8.57
C VAL A 21 17.25 1.28 -9.94
N ASN A 22 16.44 0.29 -10.36
CA ASN A 22 16.49 -0.31 -11.70
C ASN A 22 17.74 -1.16 -12.03
N GLN A 23 18.60 -1.50 -11.06
CA GLN A 23 19.73 -2.41 -11.31
C GLN A 23 19.33 -3.89 -11.35
N VAL A 24 18.31 -4.28 -10.59
CA VAL A 24 17.91 -5.69 -10.50
C VAL A 24 16.72 -5.95 -11.42
N LYS A 25 16.90 -6.90 -12.36
CA LYS A 25 15.86 -7.36 -13.28
C LYS A 25 14.87 -8.30 -12.58
N VAL A 26 14.27 -7.81 -11.50
CA VAL A 26 13.24 -8.49 -10.71
C VAL A 26 11.89 -7.89 -11.07
N ASP A 27 10.91 -8.78 -11.07
CA ASP A 27 9.51 -8.48 -11.24
C ASP A 27 8.85 -8.33 -9.86
N GLY A 28 8.25 -7.17 -9.60
CA GLY A 28 7.58 -6.84 -8.36
C GLY A 28 6.07 -6.83 -8.53
N HIS A 29 5.38 -7.72 -7.81
CA HIS A 29 3.91 -7.70 -7.75
C HIS A 29 3.45 -7.05 -6.45
N TYR A 30 2.77 -5.92 -6.57
CA TYR A 30 2.18 -5.20 -5.45
C TYR A 30 0.69 -5.04 -5.63
N SER A 31 0.00 -5.01 -4.51
CA SER A 31 -1.41 -4.73 -4.44
C SER A 31 -1.61 -3.62 -3.39
N PHE A 32 -2.58 -2.72 -3.58
CA PHE A 32 -2.84 -1.63 -2.64
C PHE A 32 -4.31 -1.27 -2.58
N ASP A 33 -4.75 -0.80 -1.41
CA ASP A 33 -6.16 -0.48 -1.17
C ASP A 33 -6.35 0.48 0.02
N TYR A 34 -7.46 1.22 0.01
CA TYR A 34 -7.95 1.91 1.19
C TYR A 34 -8.77 0.93 2.03
N ALA A 35 -8.37 0.76 3.29
CA ALA A 35 -9.15 -0.07 4.21
C ALA A 35 -10.25 0.74 4.92
N GLN A 36 -11.09 0.02 5.66
CA GLN A 36 -12.09 0.60 6.53
C GLN A 36 -11.41 1.43 7.63
N GLN A 37 -12.02 2.56 8.01
CA GLN A 37 -11.52 3.38 9.10
C GLN A 37 -11.58 2.60 10.42
N VAL A 38 -10.57 2.79 11.27
CA VAL A 38 -10.51 2.22 12.62
C VAL A 38 -10.70 3.33 13.64
N HIS A 39 -11.30 2.99 14.77
CA HIS A 39 -11.54 3.91 15.86
C HIS A 39 -10.64 3.54 17.04
N TYR A 40 -9.96 4.54 17.62
CA TYR A 40 -9.17 4.34 18.83
C TYR A 40 -9.63 5.27 19.96
N PRO A 41 -9.56 4.82 21.24
CA PRO A 41 -9.88 5.68 22.37
C PRO A 41 -8.94 6.89 22.39
N SER A 42 -9.49 8.08 22.58
CA SER A 42 -8.73 9.31 22.76
C SER A 42 -9.14 9.97 24.07
N ASP A 43 -8.15 10.37 24.87
CA ASP A 43 -8.35 11.15 26.09
C ASP A 43 -8.12 12.63 25.76
N PRO A 44 -9.17 13.48 25.80
CA PRO A 44 -9.04 14.90 25.48
C PRO A 44 -8.29 15.70 26.56
N LEU A 45 -7.80 15.10 27.65
CA LEU A 45 -7.08 15.74 28.77
C LEU A 45 -7.81 16.95 29.39
N GLN A 46 -9.11 17.11 29.13
CA GLN A 46 -9.94 18.19 29.69
C GLN A 46 -10.73 17.69 30.91
N PRO A 47 -10.45 18.20 32.13
CA PRO A 47 -11.18 17.86 33.34
C PRO A 47 -12.57 18.53 33.30
N GLY A 48 -13.55 17.87 32.69
CA GLY A 48 -14.94 18.37 32.68
C GLY A 48 -15.88 17.68 31.70
N CYS A 49 -15.36 17.10 30.61
CA CYS A 49 -16.18 16.54 29.52
C CYS A 49 -15.97 15.03 29.31
N ILE A 50 -15.84 14.27 30.40
CA ILE A 50 -15.63 12.80 30.37
C ILE A 50 -16.84 12.01 29.82
N TYR A 51 -18.01 12.63 29.69
CA TYR A 51 -19.25 11.94 29.29
C TYR A 51 -19.47 11.84 27.77
N PHE A 52 -18.66 12.52 26.95
CA PHE A 52 -18.74 12.47 25.48
C PHE A 52 -17.37 12.14 24.86
N LEU A 53 -16.83 10.97 25.19
CA LEU A 53 -15.64 10.45 24.50
C LEU A 53 -16.05 10.03 23.08
N THR A 54 -15.83 10.92 22.10
CA THR A 54 -15.94 10.53 20.69
C THR A 54 -14.64 9.82 20.32
N PRO A 55 -14.68 8.54 19.91
CA PRO A 55 -13.47 7.84 19.49
C PRO A 55 -12.90 8.51 18.22
N MET A 56 -11.59 8.73 18.21
CA MET A 56 -10.91 9.31 17.05
C MET A 56 -10.88 8.31 15.90
N LYS A 57 -11.10 8.80 14.68
CA LYS A 57 -11.06 7.99 13.46
C LYS A 57 -9.64 7.94 12.92
N CYS A 58 -9.26 6.79 12.38
CA CYS A 58 -8.00 6.61 11.68
C CYS A 58 -8.27 6.00 10.31
N GLY A 59 -7.86 6.71 9.26
CA GLY A 59 -7.81 6.19 7.90
C GLY A 59 -6.68 5.17 7.74
N LEU A 60 -6.93 4.11 6.97
CA LEU A 60 -5.95 3.08 6.68
C LEU A 60 -5.70 2.99 5.18
N PHE A 61 -4.43 2.97 4.78
CA PHE A 61 -4.00 2.64 3.43
C PHE A 61 -2.98 1.51 3.46
N GLY A 62 -3.30 0.40 2.81
CA GLY A 62 -2.47 -0.80 2.80
C GLY A 62 -1.74 -0.99 1.48
N VAL A 63 -0.47 -1.35 1.52
CA VAL A 63 0.28 -1.84 0.36
C VAL A 63 0.88 -3.21 0.71
N CYS A 64 0.66 -4.20 -0.15
CA CYS A 64 1.14 -5.56 0.02
C CYS A 64 2.08 -5.91 -1.13
N CYS A 65 3.23 -6.51 -0.83
CA CYS A 65 4.02 -7.23 -1.81
C CYS A 65 3.62 -8.70 -1.82
N GLU A 66 2.98 -9.13 -2.92
CA GLU A 66 2.49 -10.50 -3.07
C GLU A 66 3.62 -11.53 -3.13
N ALA A 67 4.81 -11.14 -3.61
CA ALA A 67 5.96 -12.02 -3.71
C ALA A 67 6.52 -12.45 -2.34
N PHE A 68 6.47 -11.56 -1.34
CA PHE A 68 7.05 -11.78 -0.01
C PHE A 68 6.01 -11.79 1.11
N ARG A 69 4.71 -11.59 0.80
CA ARG A 69 3.61 -11.40 1.75
C ARG A 69 3.89 -10.30 2.80
N ARG A 70 4.69 -9.30 2.45
CA ARG A 70 4.99 -8.15 3.31
C ARG A 70 3.91 -7.10 3.09
N HIS A 71 3.21 -6.75 4.16
CA HIS A 71 2.16 -5.74 4.17
C HIS A 71 2.63 -4.54 4.99
N VAL A 72 2.48 -3.34 4.43
CA VAL A 72 2.72 -2.07 5.12
C VAL A 72 1.40 -1.33 5.16
N THR A 73 0.99 -0.93 6.35
CA THR A 73 -0.21 -0.13 6.58
C THR A 73 0.18 1.26 7.02
N TYR A 74 -0.27 2.25 6.26
CA TYR A 74 -0.16 3.66 6.62
C TYR A 74 -1.38 4.06 7.43
N LEU A 75 -1.13 4.65 8.60
CA LEU A 75 -2.14 5.22 9.48
C LEU A 75 -2.28 6.70 9.17
N VAL A 76 -3.51 7.15 8.95
CA VAL A 76 -3.86 8.55 8.70
C VAL A 76 -4.74 8.98 9.85
N ASP A 77 -4.24 9.89 10.68
CA ASP A 77 -5.03 10.44 11.78
C ASP A 77 -6.11 11.40 11.25
N ASP A 78 -7.25 11.46 11.93
CA ASP A 78 -8.42 12.28 11.53
C ASP A 78 -8.04 13.76 11.39
N VAL A 79 -7.14 14.24 12.26
CA VAL A 79 -6.67 15.64 12.28
C VAL A 79 -5.86 15.98 11.02
N MET A 80 -5.27 14.97 10.39
CA MET A 80 -4.43 15.09 9.20
C MET A 80 -5.10 14.48 7.96
N ASP A 81 -6.38 14.08 8.06
CA ASP A 81 -7.10 13.45 6.97
C ASP A 81 -7.47 14.50 5.92
N THR A 82 -6.67 14.58 4.85
CA THR A 82 -7.00 15.36 3.65
C THR A 82 -8.01 14.65 2.75
N GLY A 83 -8.58 13.52 3.19
CA GLY A 83 -9.51 12.68 2.46
C GLY A 83 -8.84 11.57 1.66
N LYS A 84 -9.64 10.55 1.30
CA LYS A 84 -9.24 9.42 0.45
C LYS A 84 -9.14 9.84 -1.02
N GLY A 85 -8.16 10.67 -1.35
CA GLY A 85 -7.91 11.18 -2.69
C GLY A 85 -6.82 10.41 -3.44
N ALA A 86 -6.78 10.63 -4.75
CA ALA A 86 -5.74 10.07 -5.64
C ALA A 86 -4.32 10.57 -5.30
N ASN A 87 -4.17 11.83 -4.87
CA ASN A 87 -2.87 12.39 -4.47
C ASN A 87 -2.28 11.64 -3.27
N THR A 88 -3.11 11.33 -2.28
CA THR A 88 -2.71 10.61 -1.08
C THR A 88 -2.31 9.17 -1.43
N ALA A 89 -3.08 8.51 -2.29
CA ALA A 89 -2.75 7.17 -2.79
C ALA A 89 -1.40 7.16 -3.54
N VAL A 90 -1.17 8.12 -4.44
CA VAL A 90 0.12 8.28 -5.14
C VAL A 90 1.27 8.44 -4.14
N ARG A 91 1.10 9.26 -3.10
CA ARG A 91 2.14 9.50 -2.10
C ARG A 91 2.50 8.23 -1.33
N TYR A 92 1.51 7.46 -0.86
CA TYR A 92 1.77 6.20 -0.14
C TYR A 92 2.42 5.14 -1.05
N ILE A 93 1.95 5.01 -2.30
CA ILE A 93 2.53 4.08 -3.27
C ILE A 93 3.98 4.49 -3.58
N HIS A 94 4.25 5.78 -3.74
CA HIS A 94 5.58 6.29 -3.99
C HIS A 94 6.54 5.96 -2.85
N HIS A 95 6.15 6.33 -1.64
CA HIS A 95 6.92 6.07 -0.44
C HIS A 95 7.17 4.57 -0.25
N TYR A 96 6.15 3.74 -0.47
CA TYR A 96 6.30 2.29 -0.36
C TYR A 96 7.34 1.76 -1.35
N ILE A 97 7.24 2.13 -2.63
CA ILE A 97 8.12 1.58 -3.66
C ILE A 97 9.58 1.99 -3.46
N GLU A 98 9.82 3.21 -2.98
CA GLU A 98 11.19 3.71 -2.73
C GLU A 98 11.81 3.17 -1.44
N ASN A 99 11.03 3.07 -0.36
CA ASN A 99 11.59 2.79 0.97
C ASN A 99 11.34 1.36 1.47
N GLN A 100 10.29 0.70 1.00
CA GLN A 100 9.86 -0.62 1.48
C GLN A 100 9.81 -1.67 0.36
N GLY A 101 9.85 -1.23 -0.90
CA GLY A 101 9.77 -2.05 -2.08
C GLY A 101 11.11 -2.67 -2.46
N ILE A 102 11.07 -3.56 -3.44
CA ILE A 102 12.22 -4.37 -3.87
C ILE A 102 13.08 -3.65 -4.92
N ASN A 103 12.81 -2.37 -5.20
CA ASN A 103 13.40 -1.62 -6.33
C ASN A 103 13.32 -2.38 -7.66
N ALA A 104 12.17 -3.02 -7.90
CA ALA A 104 11.91 -3.85 -9.07
C ALA A 104 11.91 -3.04 -10.37
N SER A 105 12.58 -3.55 -11.41
CA SER A 105 12.61 -2.92 -12.74
C SER A 105 11.26 -3.00 -13.47
N ILE A 106 10.49 -4.05 -13.20
CA ILE A 106 9.16 -4.31 -13.77
C ILE A 106 8.20 -4.38 -12.58
N ILE A 107 7.09 -3.65 -12.66
CA ILE A 107 6.09 -3.64 -11.58
C ILE A 107 4.71 -4.01 -12.12
N HIS A 108 4.07 -4.97 -11.47
CA HIS A 108 2.64 -5.24 -11.58
C HIS A 108 1.93 -4.66 -10.36
N LEU A 109 0.97 -3.78 -10.60
CA LEU A 109 0.14 -3.14 -9.60
C LEU A 109 -1.28 -3.65 -9.70
N ASN A 110 -1.83 -4.03 -8.57
CA ASN A 110 -3.19 -4.49 -8.42
C ASN A 110 -3.94 -3.54 -7.48
N ALA A 111 -5.05 -2.96 -7.96
CA ALA A 111 -5.84 -2.01 -7.18
C ALA A 111 -7.34 -2.32 -7.29
N ASP A 112 -8.14 -1.70 -6.43
CA ASP A 112 -9.60 -1.69 -6.56
C ASP A 112 -10.03 -0.79 -7.73
N ASN A 113 -11.22 -1.06 -8.28
CA ASN A 113 -11.80 -0.27 -9.37
C ASN A 113 -12.58 0.92 -8.81
N CYS A 114 -11.88 1.80 -8.08
CA CYS A 114 -12.45 3.02 -7.51
C CYS A 114 -11.99 4.25 -8.30
N ILE A 115 -12.91 4.91 -9.00
CA ILE A 115 -12.64 6.09 -9.85
C ILE A 115 -12.10 7.26 -9.02
N GLY A 116 -12.62 7.46 -7.81
CA GLY A 116 -12.19 8.57 -6.95
C GLY A 116 -10.75 8.43 -6.42
N GLN A 117 -10.23 7.21 -6.36
CA GLN A 117 -9.00 6.88 -5.65
C GLN A 117 -7.91 6.34 -6.57
N ASN A 118 -8.19 5.24 -7.27
CA ASN A 118 -7.17 4.40 -7.91
C ASN A 118 -7.27 4.41 -9.44
N ILE A 119 -8.48 4.53 -9.99
CA ILE A 119 -8.70 4.78 -11.44
C ILE A 119 -8.86 6.28 -11.63
N ASN A 120 -7.76 6.99 -11.42
CA ASN A 120 -7.71 8.44 -11.58
C ASN A 120 -6.53 8.80 -12.47
N ASN A 121 -6.71 9.82 -13.33
CA ASN A 121 -5.66 10.38 -14.17
C ASN A 121 -4.37 10.68 -13.39
N THR A 122 -4.49 11.15 -12.15
CA THR A 122 -3.36 11.44 -11.27
C THR A 122 -2.49 10.20 -11.03
N VAL A 123 -3.11 9.05 -10.73
CA VAL A 123 -2.40 7.79 -10.50
C VAL A 123 -1.73 7.32 -11.79
N ILE A 124 -2.46 7.37 -12.91
CA ILE A 124 -1.92 6.96 -14.22
C ILE A 124 -0.74 7.85 -14.65
N GLN A 125 -0.88 9.17 -14.53
CA GLN A 125 0.19 10.14 -14.83
C GLN A 125 1.43 9.91 -13.97
N TYR A 126 1.24 9.64 -12.67
CA TYR A 126 2.32 9.31 -11.77
C TYR A 126 3.07 8.03 -12.17
N LEU A 127 2.34 6.97 -12.54
CA LEU A 127 2.97 5.74 -13.02
C LEU A 127 3.72 5.95 -14.35
N ALA A 128 3.14 6.74 -15.26
CA ALA A 128 3.80 7.12 -16.50
C ALA A 128 5.09 7.91 -16.25
N TRP A 129 5.04 8.89 -15.33
CA TRP A 129 6.20 9.67 -14.92
C TRP A 129 7.32 8.78 -14.34
N ARG A 130 7.00 7.76 -13.55
CA ARG A 130 8.02 6.82 -13.04
C ARG A 130 8.76 6.07 -14.15
N VAL A 131 8.07 5.72 -15.23
CA VAL A 131 8.68 5.07 -16.40
C VAL A 131 9.55 6.07 -17.17
N GLN A 132 9.05 7.29 -17.39
CA GLN A 132 9.78 8.36 -18.08
C GLN A 132 11.02 8.80 -17.31
N ALA A 133 10.97 8.83 -15.98
CA ALA A 133 12.10 9.15 -15.11
C ALA A 133 13.10 7.97 -14.98
N HIS A 134 12.94 6.91 -15.77
CA HIS A 134 13.78 5.69 -15.77
C HIS A 134 13.87 4.97 -14.42
N ARG A 135 12.95 5.25 -13.49
CA ARG A 135 12.87 4.58 -12.18
C ARG A 135 12.34 3.16 -12.31
N ASN A 136 11.45 2.92 -13.28
CA ASN A 136 11.00 1.59 -13.66
C ASN A 136 11.05 1.45 -15.19
N LYS A 137 11.38 0.25 -15.70
CA LYS A 137 11.36 -0.02 -17.15
C LYS A 137 9.95 -0.19 -17.67
N TRP A 138 9.10 -0.84 -16.88
CA TRP A 138 7.73 -1.09 -17.27
C TRP A 138 6.84 -1.22 -16.03
N ILE A 139 5.63 -0.68 -16.12
CA ILE A 139 4.62 -0.76 -15.07
C ILE A 139 3.30 -1.17 -15.72
N LYS A 140 2.65 -2.19 -15.15
CA LYS A 140 1.27 -2.54 -15.47
C LYS A 140 0.40 -2.38 -14.25
N ILE A 141 -0.70 -1.68 -14.41
CA ILE A 141 -1.76 -1.60 -13.41
C ILE A 141 -2.95 -2.47 -13.85
N SER A 142 -3.58 -3.16 -12.92
CA SER A 142 -4.74 -4.01 -13.12
C SER A 142 -5.76 -3.72 -12.02
N PHE A 143 -7.02 -3.58 -12.42
CA PHE A 143 -8.12 -3.22 -11.52
C PHE A 143 -9.05 -4.42 -11.34
N HIS A 144 -9.44 -4.72 -10.10
CA HIS A 144 -10.36 -5.81 -9.80
C HIS A 144 -11.81 -5.42 -10.14
N SER A 145 -12.65 -6.41 -10.45
CA SER A 145 -14.08 -6.21 -10.64
C SER A 145 -14.74 -5.68 -9.36
N VAL A 146 -15.70 -4.75 -9.54
CA VAL A 146 -16.40 -4.06 -8.45
C VAL A 146 -17.20 -5.07 -7.62
N GLY A 147 -17.11 -4.98 -6.28
CA GLY A 147 -17.97 -5.73 -5.35
C GLY A 147 -17.39 -6.99 -4.69
N HIS A 148 -16.16 -7.40 -5.03
CA HIS A 148 -15.51 -8.60 -4.46
C HIS A 148 -14.10 -8.32 -3.90
N THR A 149 -13.88 -7.16 -3.29
CA THR A 149 -12.56 -6.80 -2.75
C THR A 149 -12.34 -7.43 -1.38
N ILE A 150 -12.19 -8.76 -1.34
CA ILE A 150 -11.41 -9.41 -0.27
C ILE A 150 -9.97 -9.37 -0.76
N SER A 151 -9.33 -8.20 -0.63
CA SER A 151 -7.91 -8.09 -0.90
C SER A 151 -7.15 -8.85 0.19
N SER A 152 -5.99 -9.39 -0.17
CA SER A 152 -5.04 -9.96 0.80
C SER A 152 -4.74 -9.00 1.96
N HIS A 153 -4.98 -7.69 1.78
CA HIS A 153 -4.88 -6.63 2.77
C HIS A 153 -5.93 -6.68 3.87
N GLN A 154 -7.20 -6.99 3.57
CA GLN A 154 -8.22 -7.19 4.62
C GLN A 154 -7.86 -8.40 5.48
N THR A 155 -7.42 -9.50 4.86
CA THR A 155 -7.08 -10.74 5.57
C THR A 155 -5.79 -10.61 6.39
N CYS A 156 -4.76 -9.90 5.91
CA CYS A 156 -3.50 -9.69 6.64
C CYS A 156 -3.61 -8.63 7.74
N ALA A 157 -4.39 -7.56 7.54
CA ALA A 157 -4.64 -6.56 8.57
C ALA A 157 -5.47 -7.15 9.74
N LEU A 158 -6.46 -7.98 9.44
CA LEU A 158 -7.27 -8.69 10.47
C LEU A 158 -6.55 -9.89 11.10
N GLY A 159 -5.55 -10.47 10.42
CA GLY A 159 -4.73 -11.55 10.99
C GLY A 159 -3.79 -11.07 12.11
N SER A 160 -3.33 -9.81 12.04
CA SER A 160 -2.43 -9.23 13.04
C SER A 160 -3.17 -8.75 14.29
N SER A 161 -4.48 -8.51 14.21
CA SER A 161 -5.33 -8.10 15.33
C SER A 161 -5.97 -9.27 16.09
N LYS A 162 -5.70 -10.53 15.72
CA LYS A 162 -6.11 -11.71 16.49
C LYS A 162 -5.10 -12.17 17.54
N SER A 163 -4.00 -11.44 17.76
CA SER A 163 -2.95 -11.81 18.71
C SER A 163 -2.74 -10.78 19.82
N TYR A 164 -3.80 -10.13 20.31
CA TYR A 164 -3.78 -9.40 21.58
C TYR A 164 -5.19 -9.35 22.18
N LEU A 165 -5.73 -10.53 22.51
CA LEU A 165 -6.68 -10.76 23.61
C LEU A 165 -6.37 -12.12 24.20
#